data_AF-A0A7W1EN57-F1
#
_entry.id   AF-A0A7W1EN57-F1
#
_cell.length_a   1.000
_cell.length_b   1.000
_cell.length_c   1.000
_cell.angle_alpha   90.00
_cell.angle_beta   90.00
_cell.angle_gamma   90.00
#
_symmetry.space_group_name_H-M   'P 1'
#
loop_
_entity.id
_entity.type
_entity.pdbx_description
1 polymer ?
#
loop_
_entity_poly.entity_id
_entity_poly.type
_entity_poly.pdbx_seq_one_letter_code
_entity_poly.pdbx_strand_id
1 'polypeptide(L)'
;SSSICTMCGGSGEVRRAQRSFFGQFVTVAPCPTCKGEGQIIESPCKKCRGEGRMRGDQSIKVSVPAGVATGQYMTLRGVGNAGARNGERGDVHVVFEVADDPRFERDGEDLYTEVLVTYPQLVLGATVEVPVVIGTVALSVPPSTQSGQVFHLRGRGLPRVNANGTGDLHVRLQLWTPEKLGAEEGELIARLGEIQPSVPADRGKGFWAKMKEALGA
;
A
#
# COMPACT_ATOMS: atom_id res chain seq x y z
N SER A 1 4.83 -29.68 -39.70
CA SER A 1 6.10 -30.37 -39.39
C SER A 1 7.18 -29.33 -39.15
N SER A 2 8.12 -29.62 -38.26
CA SER A 2 9.41 -28.90 -38.22
C SER A 2 10.51 -29.87 -38.65
N SER A 3 11.49 -29.35 -39.37
CA SER A 3 12.70 -30.10 -39.74
C SER A 3 13.94 -29.39 -39.19
N ILE A 4 14.99 -30.16 -38.93
CA ILE A 4 16.25 -29.61 -38.46
C ILE A 4 16.83 -28.71 -39.55
N CYS A 5 17.30 -27.52 -39.17
CA CYS A 5 17.92 -26.61 -40.13
C CYS A 5 19.22 -27.23 -40.65
N THR A 6 19.23 -27.58 -41.93
CA THR A 6 20.37 -28.23 -42.59
C THR A 6 21.62 -27.36 -42.63
N MET A 7 21.47 -26.03 -42.64
CA MET A 7 22.61 -25.09 -42.69
C MET A 7 23.41 -25.04 -41.37
N CYS A 8 22.74 -25.13 -40.23
CA CYS A 8 23.40 -25.10 -38.92
C CYS A 8 23.39 -26.45 -38.19
N GLY A 9 22.80 -27.49 -38.78
CA GLY A 9 22.68 -28.81 -38.17
C GLY A 9 21.91 -28.83 -36.85
N GLY A 10 20.99 -27.89 -36.64
CA GLY A 10 20.26 -27.77 -35.37
C GLY A 10 20.83 -26.77 -34.37
N SER A 11 22.05 -26.26 -34.59
CA SER A 11 22.73 -25.40 -33.61
C SER A 11 22.20 -23.97 -33.52
N GLY A 12 21.47 -23.50 -34.54
CA GLY A 12 20.95 -22.12 -34.60
C GLY A 12 22.01 -21.07 -34.91
N GLU A 13 23.29 -21.39 -34.81
CA GLU A 13 24.41 -20.50 -35.08
C GLU A 13 25.28 -20.99 -36.25
N VAL A 14 25.98 -20.07 -36.90
CA VAL A 14 27.00 -20.37 -37.91
C VAL A 14 28.32 -19.74 -37.47
N ARG A 15 29.37 -20.56 -37.43
CA ARG A 15 30.72 -20.13 -37.02
C ARG A 15 31.56 -19.90 -38.27
N ARG A 16 32.05 -18.68 -38.47
CA ARG A 16 32.94 -18.33 -39.59
C ARG A 16 34.35 -18.12 -39.07
N ALA A 17 35.24 -19.05 -39.41
CA ALA A 17 36.67 -18.88 -39.15
C ALA A 17 37.30 -18.04 -40.28
N GLN A 18 37.87 -16.89 -39.94
CA GLN A 18 38.68 -16.09 -40.84
C GLN A 18 40.14 -16.13 -40.36
N ARG A 19 41.05 -16.50 -41.26
CA ARG A 19 42.50 -16.42 -41.00
C ARG A 19 42.93 -14.97 -41.17
N SER A 20 43.46 -14.39 -40.09
CA SER A 20 44.07 -13.06 -40.07
C SER A 20 45.57 -13.18 -39.82
N PHE A 21 46.29 -12.10 -40.03
CA PHE A 21 47.73 -11.98 -39.77
C PHE A 21 48.11 -12.32 -38.31
N PHE A 22 47.18 -12.14 -37.37
CA PHE A 22 47.37 -12.42 -35.94
C PHE A 22 46.81 -13.77 -35.46
N GLY A 23 46.42 -14.66 -36.38
CA GLY A 23 45.85 -15.97 -36.05
C GLY A 23 44.43 -16.17 -36.57
N GLN A 24 43.78 -17.25 -36.12
CA GLN A 24 42.44 -17.62 -36.55
C GLN A 24 41.39 -16.96 -35.63
N PHE A 25 40.56 -16.08 -36.19
CA PHE A 25 39.42 -15.50 -35.49
C PHE A 25 38.14 -16.21 -35.93
N VAL A 26 37.31 -16.64 -34.97
CA VAL A 26 36.01 -17.25 -35.24
C VAL A 26 34.93 -16.25 -34.85
N THR A 27 34.12 -15.84 -35.83
CA THR A 27 32.91 -15.05 -35.58
C THR A 27 31.70 -15.97 -35.52
N VAL A 28 30.92 -15.85 -34.45
CA VAL A 28 29.66 -16.57 -34.27
C VAL A 28 28.53 -15.63 -34.64
N ALA A 29 27.67 -16.04 -35.57
CA ALA A 29 26.49 -15.29 -35.97
C ALA A 29 25.26 -16.20 -35.95
N PRO A 30 24.04 -15.66 -35.73
CA PRO A 30 22.82 -16.44 -35.89
C PRO A 30 22.73 -16.98 -37.33
N CYS A 31 22.34 -18.25 -37.47
CA CYS A 31 22.18 -18.87 -38.78
C CYS A 31 21.16 -18.08 -39.61
N PRO A 32 21.47 -17.63 -40.83
CA PRO A 32 20.57 -16.80 -41.61
C PRO A 32 19.31 -17.55 -42.07
N THR A 33 19.39 -18.87 -42.24
CA THR A 33 18.29 -19.71 -42.72
C THR A 33 17.22 -19.94 -41.67
N CYS A 34 17.63 -20.29 -40.44
CA CYS A 34 16.69 -20.48 -39.33
C CYS A 34 16.64 -19.29 -38.37
N LYS A 35 17.39 -18.21 -38.62
CA LYS A 35 17.44 -16.99 -37.79
C LYS A 35 17.76 -17.22 -36.30
N GLY A 36 18.64 -18.18 -36.00
CA GLY A 36 18.96 -18.52 -34.60
C GLY A 36 18.22 -19.75 -34.05
N GLU A 37 17.28 -20.31 -34.80
CA GLU A 37 16.28 -21.21 -34.23
C GLU A 37 16.66 -22.70 -34.25
N GLY A 38 17.65 -23.10 -35.04
CA GLY A 38 18.07 -24.50 -35.20
C GLY A 38 17.10 -25.39 -36.00
N GLN A 39 15.84 -25.00 -36.16
CA GLN A 39 14.83 -25.72 -36.93
C GLN A 39 14.11 -24.80 -37.91
N ILE A 40 13.49 -25.39 -38.94
CA ILE A 40 12.68 -24.70 -39.95
C ILE A 40 11.25 -25.23 -39.83
N ILE A 41 10.29 -24.31 -39.74
CA ILE A 41 8.86 -24.65 -39.70
C ILE A 41 8.36 -24.75 -41.15
N GLU A 42 8.26 -25.96 -41.68
CA GLU A 42 7.88 -26.22 -43.09
C GLU A 42 6.42 -25.86 -43.37
N SER A 43 5.56 -26.03 -42.36
CA SER A 43 4.14 -25.72 -42.45
C SER A 43 3.72 -24.91 -41.23
N PRO A 44 3.89 -23.56 -41.26
CA PRO A 44 3.56 -22.73 -40.13
C PRO A 44 2.06 -22.74 -39.84
N CYS A 45 1.72 -22.79 -38.55
CA CYS A 45 0.33 -22.72 -38.12
C CYS A 45 -0.32 -21.44 -38.65
N LYS A 46 -1.50 -21.55 -39.30
CA LYS A 46 -2.20 -20.38 -39.88
C LYS A 46 -2.60 -19.35 -38.83
N LYS A 47 -2.87 -19.77 -37.60
CA LYS A 47 -3.34 -18.91 -36.50
C LYS A 47 -2.21 -18.09 -35.87
N CYS A 48 -1.10 -18.72 -35.50
CA CYS A 48 0.05 -18.04 -34.87
C CYS A 48 1.22 -17.75 -35.82
N ARG A 49 1.09 -18.12 -37.11
CA ARG A 49 2.11 -17.92 -38.16
C ARG A 49 3.50 -18.46 -37.81
N GLY A 50 3.56 -19.53 -37.01
CA GLY A 50 4.80 -20.15 -36.56
C GLY A 50 5.39 -19.54 -35.27
N GLU A 51 4.75 -18.53 -34.67
CA GLU A 51 5.24 -17.91 -33.42
C GLU A 51 5.10 -18.82 -32.19
N GLY A 52 4.18 -19.78 -32.23
CA GLY A 52 3.92 -20.71 -31.11
C GLY A 52 3.13 -20.10 -29.95
N ARG A 53 2.66 -18.87 -30.08
CA ARG A 53 1.77 -18.18 -29.12
C ARG A 53 0.83 -17.23 -29.84
N MET A 54 -0.23 -16.80 -29.17
CA MET A 54 -1.19 -15.81 -29.67
C MET A 54 -1.58 -14.89 -28.53
N ARG A 55 -1.97 -13.64 -28.88
CA ARG A 55 -2.57 -12.73 -27.91
C ARG A 55 -3.97 -13.20 -27.55
N GLY A 56 -4.32 -13.05 -26.29
CA GLY A 56 -5.64 -13.34 -25.76
C GLY A 56 -5.76 -12.81 -24.34
N ASP A 57 -6.99 -12.71 -23.88
CA ASP A 57 -7.30 -12.20 -22.55
C ASP A 57 -7.42 -13.38 -21.58
N GLN A 58 -6.90 -13.20 -20.37
CA GLN A 58 -6.98 -14.18 -19.30
C GLN A 58 -7.28 -13.48 -17.98
N SER A 59 -8.33 -13.92 -17.30
CA SER A 59 -8.64 -13.44 -15.95
C SER A 59 -7.78 -14.18 -14.92
N ILE A 60 -7.12 -13.42 -14.06
CA ILE A 60 -6.28 -13.94 -12.97
C ILE A 60 -6.94 -13.59 -11.64
N LYS A 61 -7.16 -14.60 -10.79
CA LYS A 61 -7.65 -14.36 -9.42
C LYS A 61 -6.48 -13.92 -8.55
N VAL A 62 -6.61 -12.76 -7.93
CA VAL A 62 -5.61 -12.16 -7.05
C VAL A 62 -6.21 -12.07 -5.65
N SER A 63 -5.57 -12.71 -4.68
CA SER A 63 -5.94 -12.57 -3.26
C SER A 63 -5.13 -11.43 -2.68
N VAL A 64 -5.78 -10.34 -2.30
CA VAL A 64 -5.11 -9.16 -1.71
C VAL A 64 -4.82 -9.47 -0.24
N PRO A 65 -3.55 -9.51 0.21
CA PRO A 65 -3.24 -9.71 1.62
C PRO A 65 -3.75 -8.55 2.45
N ALA A 66 -4.25 -8.83 3.65
CA ALA A 66 -4.65 -7.77 4.57
C ALA A 66 -3.42 -6.96 5.01
N GLY A 67 -3.57 -5.64 5.12
CA GLY A 67 -2.51 -4.75 5.58
C GLY A 67 -1.60 -4.20 4.48
N VAL A 68 -1.80 -4.57 3.21
CA VAL A 68 -0.95 -4.08 2.13
C VAL A 68 -0.92 -2.55 2.07
N ALA A 69 0.24 -2.01 1.76
CA ALA A 69 0.48 -0.57 1.60
C ALA A 69 0.77 -0.22 0.14
N THR A 70 0.58 1.05 -0.21
CA THR A 70 0.92 1.56 -1.54
C THR A 70 2.39 1.28 -1.87
N GLY A 71 2.65 0.80 -3.09
CA GLY A 71 3.99 0.46 -3.57
C GLY A 71 4.48 -0.95 -3.19
N GLN A 72 3.79 -1.65 -2.28
CA GLN A 72 4.03 -3.09 -2.10
C GLN A 72 3.57 -3.85 -3.34
N TYR A 73 4.20 -5.00 -3.60
CA TYR A 73 3.87 -5.82 -4.75
C TYR A 73 3.83 -7.31 -4.42
N MET A 74 3.05 -8.05 -5.19
CA MET A 74 2.97 -9.50 -5.16
C MET A 74 3.34 -10.07 -6.53
N THR A 75 4.13 -11.14 -6.54
CA THR A 75 4.58 -11.79 -7.78
C THR A 75 3.81 -13.09 -7.99
N LEU A 76 3.08 -13.19 -9.10
CA LEU A 76 2.38 -14.38 -9.54
C LEU A 76 3.24 -15.12 -10.56
N ARG A 77 3.92 -16.17 -10.09
CA ARG A 77 4.91 -16.90 -10.89
C ARG A 77 4.27 -17.76 -11.97
N GLY A 78 4.79 -17.69 -13.20
CA GLY A 78 4.35 -18.51 -14.33
C GLY A 78 2.93 -18.22 -14.84
N VAL A 79 2.31 -17.12 -14.39
CA VAL A 79 0.97 -16.69 -14.82
C VAL A 79 1.04 -15.63 -15.93
N GLY A 80 2.23 -15.16 -16.26
CA GLY A 80 2.46 -14.17 -17.31
C GLY A 80 2.41 -14.74 -18.72
N ASN A 81 2.90 -13.94 -19.67
CA ASN A 81 2.89 -14.27 -21.08
C ASN A 81 3.61 -15.58 -21.36
N ALA A 82 3.07 -16.38 -22.29
CA ALA A 82 3.73 -17.56 -22.78
C ALA A 82 5.10 -17.20 -23.39
N GLY A 83 6.13 -17.92 -22.94
CA GLY A 83 7.46 -17.87 -23.53
C GLY A 83 7.41 -18.27 -25.00
N ALA A 84 8.32 -17.70 -25.79
CA ALA A 84 8.45 -18.11 -27.18
C ALA A 84 8.90 -19.58 -27.24
N ARG A 85 8.38 -20.34 -28.22
CA ARG A 85 8.91 -21.68 -28.58
C ARG A 85 9.00 -22.66 -27.40
N ASN A 86 7.91 -22.80 -26.66
CA ASN A 86 7.83 -23.67 -25.49
C ASN A 86 8.71 -23.24 -24.30
N GLY A 87 9.24 -22.00 -24.33
CA GLY A 87 9.85 -21.38 -23.17
C GLY A 87 8.84 -21.18 -22.04
N GLU A 88 9.36 -21.08 -20.81
CA GLU A 88 8.54 -20.89 -19.63
C GLU A 88 7.69 -19.61 -19.71
N ARG A 89 6.57 -19.63 -18.99
CA ARG A 89 5.75 -18.43 -18.84
C ARG A 89 6.49 -17.40 -18.00
N GLY A 90 6.30 -16.13 -18.34
CA GLY A 90 6.73 -15.04 -17.47
C GLY A 90 5.90 -14.94 -16.19
N ASP A 91 6.23 -13.96 -15.38
CA ASP A 91 5.52 -13.64 -14.13
C ASP A 91 4.63 -12.41 -14.31
N VAL A 92 3.68 -12.24 -13.40
CA VAL A 92 2.88 -11.01 -13.28
C VAL A 92 3.19 -10.36 -11.94
N HIS A 93 3.58 -9.09 -11.96
CA HIS A 93 3.71 -8.28 -10.75
C HIS A 93 2.43 -7.48 -10.53
N VAL A 94 1.77 -7.73 -9.40
CA VAL A 94 0.63 -6.94 -8.94
C VAL A 94 1.18 -5.89 -7.98
N VAL A 95 1.08 -4.61 -8.35
CA VAL A 95 1.47 -3.48 -7.49
C VAL A 95 0.22 -2.93 -6.85
N PHE A 96 0.25 -2.75 -5.53
CA PHE A 96 -0.87 -2.23 -4.78
C PHE A 96 -0.82 -0.70 -4.68
N GLU A 97 -1.98 -0.08 -4.86
CA GLU A 97 -2.21 1.33 -4.63
C GLU A 97 -3.44 1.44 -3.73
N VAL A 98 -3.26 2.01 -2.54
CA VAL A 98 -4.32 2.20 -1.56
C VAL A 98 -4.92 3.58 -1.79
N ALA A 99 -6.24 3.64 -1.97
CA ALA A 99 -6.95 4.91 -2.08
C ALA A 99 -6.98 5.64 -0.73
N ASP A 100 -6.89 6.97 -0.77
CA ASP A 100 -6.98 7.80 0.41
C ASP A 100 -8.38 7.71 1.05
N ASP A 101 -8.42 7.62 2.38
CA ASP A 101 -9.65 7.69 3.16
C ASP A 101 -9.61 8.98 4.01
N PRO A 102 -10.55 9.92 3.82
CA PRO A 102 -10.51 11.21 4.53
C PRO A 102 -10.68 11.06 6.05
N ARG A 103 -11.12 9.90 6.54
CA ARG A 103 -11.29 9.64 7.97
C ARG A 103 -9.97 9.29 8.66
N PHE A 104 -8.97 8.82 7.90
CA PHE A 104 -7.76 8.23 8.47
C PHE A 104 -6.50 8.72 7.77
N GLU A 105 -5.52 9.09 8.57
CA GLU A 105 -4.12 9.14 8.15
C GLU A 105 -3.44 7.83 8.55
N ARG A 106 -2.75 7.19 7.61
CA ARG A 106 -2.06 5.91 7.85
C ARG A 106 -0.56 6.13 8.04
N ASP A 107 -0.01 5.59 9.11
CA ASP A 107 1.44 5.47 9.32
C ASP A 107 1.79 4.01 9.65
N GLY A 108 2.41 3.32 8.69
CA GLY A 108 2.66 1.88 8.79
C GLY A 108 1.37 1.08 8.98
N GLU A 109 1.22 0.45 10.15
CA GLU A 109 0.02 -0.28 10.56
C GLU A 109 -0.90 0.53 11.47
N ASP A 110 -0.46 1.69 11.95
CA ASP A 110 -1.25 2.54 12.81
C ASP A 110 -2.12 3.50 11.98
N LEU A 111 -3.26 3.86 12.55
CA LEU A 111 -4.19 4.82 11.97
C LEU A 111 -4.36 6.00 12.91
N TYR A 112 -4.52 7.19 12.33
CA TYR A 112 -4.79 8.43 13.03
C TYR A 112 -6.09 9.00 12.52
N THR A 113 -6.95 9.43 13.44
CA THR A 113 -8.23 10.06 13.10
C THR A 113 -8.49 11.22 14.03
N GLU A 114 -9.23 12.21 13.55
CA GLU A 114 -9.69 13.34 14.34
C GLU A 114 -11.20 13.23 14.57
N VAL A 115 -11.62 13.36 15.82
CA VAL A 115 -13.03 13.41 16.20
C VAL A 115 -13.33 14.76 16.83
N LEU A 116 -14.27 15.46 16.21
CA LEU A 116 -14.77 16.73 16.71
C LEU A 116 -15.70 16.51 17.89
N VAL A 117 -15.47 17.27 18.97
CA VAL A 117 -16.24 17.20 20.21
C VAL A 117 -16.61 18.58 20.71
N THR A 118 -17.72 18.70 21.43
CA THR A 118 -18.19 19.98 21.99
C THR A 118 -17.50 20.29 23.31
N TYR A 119 -17.49 21.58 23.69
CA TYR A 119 -16.94 22.00 24.98
C TYR A 119 -17.59 21.29 26.18
N PRO A 120 -18.94 21.15 26.26
CA PRO A 120 -19.57 20.37 27.33
C PRO A 120 -19.09 18.92 27.39
N GLN A 121 -18.89 18.25 26.25
CA GLN A 121 -18.41 16.86 26.22
C GLN A 121 -16.99 16.74 26.80
N LEU A 122 -16.11 17.71 26.51
CA LEU A 122 -14.76 17.73 27.07
C LEU A 122 -14.75 17.99 28.58
N VAL A 123 -15.59 18.92 29.04
CA VAL A 123 -15.64 19.32 30.45
C VAL A 123 -16.33 18.27 31.32
N LEU A 124 -17.49 17.79 30.88
CA LEU A 124 -18.37 16.90 31.65
C LEU A 124 -18.10 15.41 31.40
N GLY A 125 -17.32 15.10 30.36
CA GLY A 125 -17.16 13.75 29.86
C GLY A 125 -18.33 13.35 28.96
N ALA A 126 -18.10 12.35 28.11
CA ALA A 126 -19.08 11.87 27.15
C ALA A 126 -18.69 10.49 26.63
N THR A 127 -19.63 9.82 25.97
CA THR A 127 -19.30 8.71 25.08
C THR A 127 -19.46 9.22 23.65
N VAL A 128 -18.39 9.14 22.85
CA VAL A 128 -18.38 9.60 21.46
C VAL A 128 -18.16 8.44 20.52
N GLU A 129 -18.76 8.49 19.33
CA GLU A 129 -18.53 7.47 18.31
C GLU A 129 -17.28 7.81 17.51
N VAL A 130 -16.37 6.84 17.39
CA VAL A 130 -15.14 6.95 16.63
C VAL A 130 -15.22 6.03 15.42
N PRO A 131 -14.95 6.53 14.20
CA PRO A 131 -14.87 5.67 13.02
C PRO A 131 -13.68 4.70 13.16
N VAL A 132 -13.90 3.44 12.80
CA VAL A 132 -12.84 2.46 12.61
C VAL A 132 -12.88 1.96 11.15
N VAL A 133 -11.90 1.15 10.75
CA VAL A 133 -11.84 0.60 9.37
C VAL A 133 -13.16 -0.08 8.98
N ILE A 134 -13.77 -0.81 9.92
CA ILE A 134 -15.05 -1.50 9.73
C ILE A 134 -16.02 -1.08 10.84
N GLY A 135 -16.84 -0.07 10.53
CA GLY A 135 -17.88 0.44 11.44
C GLY A 135 -17.41 1.56 12.37
N THR A 136 -17.97 1.59 13.58
CA THR A 136 -17.68 2.59 14.62
C THR A 136 -17.45 1.91 15.98
N VAL A 137 -16.77 2.60 16.88
CA VAL A 137 -16.59 2.16 18.27
C VAL A 137 -16.90 3.32 19.22
N ALA A 138 -17.51 3.01 20.37
CA ALA A 138 -17.75 3.98 21.41
C ALA A 138 -16.46 4.26 22.20
N LEU A 139 -16.05 5.52 22.26
CA LEU A 139 -14.93 6.02 23.06
C LEU A 139 -15.49 6.76 24.28
N SER A 140 -15.14 6.27 25.47
CA SER A 140 -15.43 6.98 26.72
C SER A 140 -14.42 8.10 26.94
N VAL A 141 -14.91 9.33 26.91
CA VAL A 141 -14.16 10.56 27.14
C VAL A 141 -14.36 10.97 28.61
N PRO A 142 -13.30 10.96 29.43
CA PRO A 142 -13.41 11.38 30.82
C PRO A 142 -13.69 12.89 30.92
N PRO A 143 -14.31 13.35 32.01
CA PRO A 143 -14.42 14.77 32.31
C PRO A 143 -13.06 15.47 32.32
N SER A 144 -13.05 16.77 32.02
CA SER A 144 -11.83 17.61 31.96
C SER A 144 -10.78 17.17 30.91
N THR A 145 -11.22 16.50 29.83
CA THR A 145 -10.34 16.14 28.70
C THR A 145 -9.92 17.40 27.93
N GLN A 146 -8.66 17.46 27.51
CA GLN A 146 -8.14 18.61 26.77
C GLN A 146 -8.35 18.45 25.27
N SER A 147 -8.59 19.56 24.56
CA SER A 147 -8.55 19.56 23.09
C SER A 147 -7.14 19.20 22.61
N GLY A 148 -7.06 18.42 21.55
CA GLY A 148 -5.84 17.86 20.99
C GLY A 148 -5.34 16.61 21.74
N GLN A 149 -5.99 16.20 22.84
CA GLN A 149 -5.61 14.97 23.54
C GLN A 149 -5.85 13.75 22.66
N VAL A 150 -4.86 12.85 22.64
CA VAL A 150 -4.89 11.62 21.83
C VAL A 150 -5.27 10.44 22.71
N PHE A 151 -6.33 9.75 22.32
CA PHE A 151 -6.75 8.48 22.88
C PHE A 151 -6.22 7.35 22.01
N HIS A 152 -5.75 6.29 22.65
CA HIS A 152 -5.12 5.18 21.97
C HIS A 152 -5.99 3.93 22.12
N LEU A 153 -6.55 3.46 21.00
CA LEU A 153 -7.35 2.26 20.94
C LEU A 153 -6.51 1.10 20.40
N ARG A 154 -6.05 0.27 21.33
CA ARG A 154 -5.18 -0.88 21.03
C ARG A 154 -5.86 -1.88 20.10
N GLY A 155 -5.12 -2.34 19.10
CA GLY A 155 -5.51 -3.36 18.14
C GLY A 155 -6.59 -2.92 17.16
N ARG A 156 -6.86 -1.61 17.04
CA ARG A 156 -7.87 -1.03 16.14
C ARG A 156 -7.29 -0.38 14.88
N GLY A 157 -5.99 -0.51 14.65
CA GLY A 157 -5.32 -0.14 13.40
C GLY A 157 -5.42 -1.25 12.34
N LEU A 158 -4.41 -1.33 11.48
CA LEU A 158 -4.35 -2.27 10.36
C LEU A 158 -3.61 -3.56 10.72
N PRO A 159 -3.96 -4.70 10.10
CA PRO A 159 -3.20 -5.94 10.27
C PRO A 159 -1.81 -5.83 9.64
N ARG A 160 -0.83 -6.52 10.23
CA ARG A 160 0.52 -6.63 9.67
C ARG A 160 0.53 -7.61 8.50
N VAL A 161 1.20 -7.23 7.41
CA VAL A 161 1.32 -8.10 6.22
C VAL A 161 2.21 -9.29 6.56
N ASN A 162 1.71 -10.52 6.34
CA ASN A 162 2.43 -11.78 6.59
C ASN A 162 2.96 -11.96 8.02
N ALA A 163 2.38 -11.26 9.00
CA ALA A 163 2.76 -11.37 10.41
C ALA A 163 1.52 -11.32 11.31
N ASN A 164 1.69 -11.79 12.54
CA ASN A 164 0.64 -11.67 13.54
C ASN A 164 0.64 -10.26 14.14
N GLY A 165 -0.55 -9.79 14.49
CA GLY A 165 -0.77 -8.52 15.17
C GLY A 165 -1.43 -7.47 14.29
N THR A 166 -1.95 -6.46 14.96
CA THR A 166 -2.59 -5.28 14.38
C THR A 166 -1.91 -4.06 14.97
N GLY A 167 -1.84 -2.99 14.18
CA GLY A 167 -1.53 -1.67 14.70
C GLY A 167 -2.69 -1.12 15.53
N ASP A 168 -2.53 0.13 15.93
CA ASP A 168 -3.43 0.82 16.84
C ASP A 168 -4.15 1.99 16.14
N LEU A 169 -5.26 2.44 16.74
CA LEU A 169 -5.96 3.64 16.29
C LEU A 169 -5.72 4.77 17.29
N HIS A 170 -5.18 5.88 16.79
CA HIS A 170 -4.94 7.11 17.52
C HIS A 170 -6.03 8.12 17.21
N VAL A 171 -6.83 8.46 18.22
CA VAL A 171 -7.96 9.38 18.08
C VAL A 171 -7.60 10.69 18.74
N ARG A 172 -7.41 11.73 17.93
CA ARG A 172 -7.27 13.10 18.41
C ARG A 172 -8.66 13.68 18.63
N LEU A 173 -8.98 14.05 19.87
CA LEU A 173 -10.20 14.82 20.13
C LEU A 173 -9.93 16.30 19.88
N GLN A 174 -10.75 16.94 19.06
CA GLN A 174 -10.60 18.35 18.72
C GLN A 174 -11.87 19.11 19.10
N LEU A 175 -11.72 20.20 19.86
CA LEU A 175 -12.84 21.07 20.21
C LEU A 175 -13.40 21.70 18.93
N TRP A 176 -14.67 21.41 18.66
CA TRP A 176 -15.41 22.08 17.61
C TRP A 176 -15.95 23.41 18.10
N THR A 177 -15.79 24.45 17.27
CA THR A 177 -16.32 25.79 17.51
C THR A 177 -17.33 26.12 16.42
N PRO A 178 -18.61 26.41 16.75
CA PRO A 178 -19.62 26.73 15.76
C PRO A 178 -19.35 28.11 15.11
N GLU A 179 -19.67 28.24 13.81
CA GLU A 179 -19.56 29.52 13.09
C GLU A 179 -20.68 30.51 13.43
N LYS A 180 -21.82 30.01 13.92
CA LYS A 180 -23.02 30.79 14.25
C LYS A 180 -23.58 30.29 15.57
N LEU A 181 -24.01 31.24 16.41
CA LEU A 181 -24.62 30.95 17.71
C LEU A 181 -26.09 31.37 17.70
N GLY A 182 -26.94 30.54 18.31
CA GLY A 182 -28.29 30.95 18.67
C GLY A 182 -28.27 32.01 19.78
N ALA A 183 -29.37 32.76 19.95
CA ALA A 183 -29.47 33.79 20.99
C ALA A 183 -29.27 33.19 22.40
N GLU A 184 -29.97 32.11 22.71
CA GLU A 184 -29.85 31.40 24.00
C GLU A 184 -28.45 30.82 24.24
N GLU A 185 -27.87 30.18 23.21
CA GLU A 185 -26.50 29.63 23.29
C GLU A 185 -25.47 30.74 23.55
N GLY A 186 -25.60 31.88 22.88
CA GLY A 186 -24.74 33.04 23.08
C GLY A 186 -24.84 33.62 24.50
N GLU A 187 -26.05 33.74 25.05
CA GLU A 187 -26.26 34.18 26.44
C GLU A 187 -25.60 33.23 27.45
N LEU A 188 -25.74 31.91 27.24
CA LEU A 188 -25.13 30.89 28.11
C LEU A 188 -23.60 30.90 28.05
N ILE A 189 -23.02 31.03 26.85
CA ILE A 189 -21.57 31.12 26.67
C ILE A 189 -21.02 32.41 27.28
N ALA A 190 -21.72 33.54 27.12
CA ALA A 190 -21.33 34.82 27.73
C ALA A 190 -21.31 34.71 29.27
N ARG A 191 -22.36 34.15 29.86
CA ARG A 191 -22.45 33.91 31.31
C ARG A 191 -21.36 32.96 31.80
N LEU A 192 -21.03 31.92 31.03
CA LEU A 192 -19.91 31.04 31.33
C LEU A 192 -18.59 31.82 31.34
N GLY A 193 -18.38 32.73 30.39
CA GLY A 193 -17.20 33.59 30.31
C GLY A 193 -17.02 34.52 31.52
N GLU A 194 -18.09 34.92 32.19
CA GLU A 194 -18.03 35.74 33.42
C GLU A 194 -17.59 34.94 34.66
N ILE A 195 -17.98 33.65 34.74
CA ILE A 195 -17.70 32.81 35.90
C ILE A 195 -16.43 31.97 35.75
N GLN A 196 -15.99 31.72 34.52
CA GLN A 196 -14.83 30.89 34.25
C GLN A 196 -13.54 31.67 34.60
N PRO A 197 -12.59 31.07 35.33
CA PRO A 197 -11.34 31.73 35.65
C PRO A 197 -10.55 32.04 34.37
N SER A 198 -9.69 33.06 34.43
CA SER A 198 -8.76 33.36 33.36
C SER A 198 -7.87 32.15 33.06
N VAL A 199 -7.51 32.00 31.78
CA VAL A 199 -6.59 30.94 31.34
C VAL A 199 -5.28 31.08 32.13
N PRO A 200 -4.79 30.00 32.77
CA PRO A 200 -3.51 30.04 33.49
C PRO A 200 -2.38 30.50 32.57
N ALA A 201 -1.54 31.43 33.05
CA ALA A 201 -0.42 31.98 32.29
C ALA A 201 0.69 30.94 32.04
N ASP A 202 0.80 29.95 32.91
CA ASP A 202 1.70 28.81 32.73
C ASP A 202 0.87 27.59 32.29
N ARG A 203 1.26 26.97 31.18
CA ARG A 203 0.56 25.79 30.62
C ARG A 203 0.69 24.57 31.53
N GLY A 204 1.43 24.67 32.62
CA GLY A 204 1.78 23.58 33.51
C GLY A 204 2.67 22.56 32.79
N LYS A 205 3.30 21.68 33.56
CA LYS A 205 4.04 20.56 32.98
C LYS A 205 3.05 19.66 32.23
N GLY A 206 3.22 19.58 30.91
CA GLY A 206 2.41 18.70 30.05
C GLY A 206 2.47 17.24 30.49
N PHE A 207 1.52 16.43 30.01
CA PHE A 207 1.43 15.00 30.33
C PHE A 207 2.78 14.26 30.16
N TRP A 208 3.51 14.57 29.09
CA TRP A 208 4.86 14.03 28.82
C TRP A 208 5.93 14.42 29.84
N ALA A 209 5.85 15.64 30.40
CA ALA A 209 6.78 16.09 31.43
C ALA A 209 6.49 15.40 32.78
N LYS A 210 5.21 15.19 33.13
CA LYS A 210 4.83 14.45 34.34
C LYS A 210 5.19 12.97 34.27
N MET A 211 5.06 12.34 33.09
CA MET A 211 5.43 10.94 32.90
C MET A 211 6.95 10.71 33.00
N LYS A 212 7.77 11.67 32.52
CA LYS A 212 9.23 11.63 32.68
C LYS A 212 9.67 11.72 34.14
N GLU A 213 9.03 12.59 34.94
CA GLU A 213 9.31 12.70 36.38
C GLU A 213 8.93 11.45 37.17
N ALA A 214 7.82 10.77 36.81
CA ALA A 214 7.40 9.54 37.47
C ALA A 214 8.30 8.32 37.15
N LEU A 215 9.05 8.38 36.04
CA LEU A 215 9.99 7.33 35.62
C LEU A 215 11.44 7.62 36.03
N GLY A 216 11.70 8.68 36.80
CA GLY A 216 13.00 8.92 37.45
C GLY A 216 14.14 9.25 36.47
N ALA A 217 13.88 10.10 35.48
CA ALA A 217 14.93 10.83 34.76
C ALA A 217 15.04 12.26 35.30
#